data_AF-A0A7S4B696-F1
#
_entry.id   AF-A0A7S4B696-F1
#
_cell.length_a   1.000
_cell.length_b   1.000
_cell.length_c   1.000
_cell.angle_alpha   90.00
_cell.angle_beta   90.00
_cell.angle_gamma   90.00
#
_symmetry.space_group_name_H-M   'P 1'
#
loop_
_entity.id
_entity.type
_entity.pdbx_description
1 polymer ?
#
loop_
_entity_poly.entity_id
_entity_poly.type
_entity_poly.pdbx_seq_one_letter_code
_entity_poly.pdbx_strand_id
1 'polypeptide(L)'
;RRMRSVPSPSSARRRSAGGGALDILLVRSPDEAEGTVRSSDWHVVFGASQLISAPAPILVNVKINGIAVDAMQMVIDGALQPAKFMAQRGASGPGSIVNEAQATAVALDIGVSSSTTAEESPERAAVAGAAATKQTVTVTPSEAVLRDLIALGTLREGRNEVIYEAGDGSMCAMAFAYLCHVDSKVVVFDIDGTFTTSDIGGHLGQAFDFPVIHSGVCEFLCHLHARGYIVMFLTARCLLGAAGIDRTRRFLFEIARDAASGYCAPVGPIFTTRHTSTFDALRDELSKASGVFKFRQLRQIAALFGQSPSPTVGASSDEAATANAKPTTRGGLYAGFGNRSKDAIAYMNAGIECERIFIINTASRIHRWRGSTRSSSQPKAVPQSVHGERTGIDRPWTSYLGFLKDVETPFPRLVSESQLEQMLSWHASVAARARPSSALGHAYRLRGVSRATTGSVQV
;
A
#
# COMPACT_ATOMS: atom_id res chain seq x y z
N ARG A 1 26.28 2.36 42.17
CA ARG A 1 26.41 2.87 40.78
C ARG A 1 26.15 1.71 39.81
N ARG A 2 24.88 1.35 39.56
CA ARG A 2 24.49 0.28 38.61
C ARG A 2 24.26 0.93 37.24
N MET A 3 25.09 0.60 36.26
CA MET A 3 24.89 0.97 34.86
C MET A 3 23.58 0.35 34.38
N ARG A 4 22.63 1.19 33.94
CA ARG A 4 21.44 0.75 33.20
C ARG A 4 21.89 0.31 31.81
N SER A 5 21.63 -0.95 31.47
CA SER A 5 21.84 -1.51 30.15
C SER A 5 20.98 -0.78 29.12
N VAL A 6 21.60 -0.38 28.00
CA VAL A 6 20.91 0.08 26.80
C VAL A 6 20.07 -1.08 26.26
N PRO A 7 18.78 -0.90 25.92
CA PRO A 7 17.97 -2.01 25.41
C PRO A 7 18.47 -2.42 24.01
N SER A 8 18.66 -3.71 23.79
CA SER A 8 18.98 -4.28 22.48
C SER A 8 17.79 -4.13 21.51
N PRO A 9 18.03 -4.11 20.17
CA PRO A 9 16.98 -3.92 19.15
C PRO A 9 15.92 -5.04 19.10
N SER A 10 16.05 -6.06 19.93
CA SER A 10 15.16 -7.23 20.01
C SER A 10 13.87 -6.97 20.78
N SER A 11 13.68 -5.80 21.42
CA SER A 11 12.49 -5.47 22.21
C SER A 11 11.29 -4.99 21.37
N ALA A 12 11.47 -4.65 20.09
CA ALA A 12 10.39 -4.25 19.20
C ALA A 12 9.56 -5.45 18.66
N ARG A 13 10.00 -6.69 18.89
CA ARG A 13 9.43 -7.89 18.23
C ARG A 13 8.14 -8.44 18.87
N ARG A 14 7.40 -7.63 19.63
CA ARG A 14 6.22 -8.09 20.39
C ARG A 14 5.10 -7.05 20.55
N ARG A 15 4.79 -6.30 19.49
CA ARG A 15 3.65 -5.36 19.46
C ARG A 15 2.72 -5.58 18.26
N SER A 16 2.25 -6.81 18.06
CA SER A 16 1.01 -7.06 17.29
C SER A 16 -0.06 -7.58 18.26
N ALA A 17 -0.48 -6.72 19.19
CA ALA A 17 -1.55 -7.07 20.10
C ALA A 17 -2.90 -6.66 19.47
N GLY A 18 -3.35 -7.51 18.54
CA GLY A 18 -4.76 -7.69 18.13
C GLY A 18 -5.43 -6.68 17.20
N GLY A 19 -4.70 -5.73 16.62
CA GLY A 19 -5.20 -4.86 15.55
C GLY A 19 -4.71 -5.22 14.15
N GLY A 20 -5.37 -4.69 13.13
CA GLY A 20 -5.02 -4.88 11.72
C GLY A 20 -5.42 -3.64 10.92
N ALA A 21 -4.53 -3.19 10.05
CA ALA A 21 -4.69 -1.96 9.29
C ALA A 21 -4.27 -2.14 7.83
N LEU A 22 -5.00 -1.49 6.91
CA LEU A 22 -4.62 -1.42 5.51
C LEU A 22 -3.41 -0.50 5.33
N ASP A 23 -2.53 -0.85 4.40
CA ASP A 23 -1.51 0.09 3.93
C ASP A 23 -2.20 1.26 3.20
N ILE A 24 -1.54 2.43 3.23
CA ILE A 24 -2.06 3.68 2.67
C ILE A 24 -1.23 4.08 1.45
N LEU A 25 -1.91 4.50 0.37
CA LEU A 25 -1.26 5.15 -0.77
C LEU A 25 -1.57 6.65 -0.75
N LEU A 26 -0.53 7.47 -0.79
CA LEU A 26 -0.59 8.93 -0.83
C LEU A 26 -0.02 9.40 -2.16
N VAL A 27 -0.78 10.18 -2.92
CA VAL A 27 -0.38 10.71 -4.22
C VAL A 27 -0.25 12.21 -4.12
N ARG A 28 0.97 12.72 -4.37
CA ARG A 28 1.28 14.15 -4.39
C ARG A 28 1.37 14.67 -5.83
N SER A 29 0.69 15.78 -6.09
CA SER A 29 0.74 16.52 -7.36
C SER A 29 1.32 17.91 -7.11
N PRO A 30 2.65 18.09 -7.18
CA PRO A 30 3.30 19.37 -6.89
C PRO A 30 3.00 20.45 -7.95
N ASP A 31 2.59 20.06 -9.15
CA ASP A 31 2.33 20.96 -10.29
C ASP A 31 0.93 21.60 -10.26
N GLU A 32 0.04 21.20 -9.35
CA GLU A 32 -1.27 21.85 -9.14
C GLU A 32 -1.11 23.12 -8.26
N ALA A 33 -1.95 24.14 -8.45
CA ALA A 33 -1.76 25.51 -7.95
C ALA A 33 -1.56 25.67 -6.42
N GLU A 34 -1.87 24.65 -5.61
CA GLU A 34 -1.62 24.62 -4.16
C GLU A 34 -0.79 23.41 -3.68
N GLY A 35 -0.29 22.57 -4.60
CA GLY A 35 0.37 21.31 -4.31
C GLY A 35 -0.58 20.33 -3.62
N THR A 36 -1.30 19.51 -4.40
CA THR A 36 -2.35 18.64 -3.85
C THR A 36 -1.81 17.31 -3.34
N VAL A 37 -2.47 16.76 -2.32
CA VAL A 37 -2.16 15.44 -1.74
C VAL A 37 -3.45 14.67 -1.55
N ARG A 38 -3.57 13.54 -2.26
CA ARG A 38 -4.72 12.62 -2.16
C ARG A 38 -4.30 11.35 -1.42
N SER A 39 -5.21 10.76 -0.65
CA SER A 39 -4.97 9.57 0.16
C SER A 39 -6.01 8.49 -0.11
N SER A 40 -5.59 7.22 -0.10
CA SER A 40 -6.51 6.11 0.14
C SER A 40 -7.03 6.16 1.59
N ASP A 41 -8.10 5.39 1.87
CA ASP A 41 -8.67 5.26 3.21
C ASP A 41 -7.63 4.80 4.25
N TRP A 42 -7.66 5.43 5.42
CA TRP A 42 -6.93 4.98 6.61
C TRP A 42 -7.85 4.05 7.39
N HIS A 43 -7.69 2.75 7.17
CA HIS A 43 -8.58 1.74 7.71
C HIS A 43 -7.85 0.87 8.72
N VAL A 44 -8.20 1.01 9.99
CA VAL A 44 -7.69 0.20 11.10
C VAL A 44 -8.84 -0.36 11.90
N VAL A 45 -8.75 -1.63 12.26
CA VAL A 45 -9.72 -2.34 13.12
C VAL A 45 -8.97 -3.08 14.22
N PHE A 46 -9.53 -3.12 15.42
CA PHE A 46 -9.01 -3.90 16.54
C PHE A 46 -9.96 -5.04 16.90
N GLY A 47 -9.40 -6.18 17.32
CA GLY A 47 -10.15 -7.40 17.59
C GLY A 47 -11.16 -7.26 18.74
N ALA A 48 -12.32 -7.90 18.57
CA ALA A 48 -13.45 -7.78 19.51
C ALA A 48 -13.09 -8.14 20.96
N SER A 49 -12.37 -9.24 21.17
CA SER A 49 -12.01 -9.74 22.50
C SER A 49 -11.18 -8.77 23.33
N GLN A 50 -10.57 -7.76 22.69
CA GLN A 50 -9.76 -6.74 23.34
C GLN A 50 -10.52 -5.42 23.56
N LEU A 51 -11.61 -5.20 22.84
CA LEU A 51 -12.44 -3.98 22.93
C LEU A 51 -13.69 -4.14 23.82
N ILE A 52 -14.16 -5.38 24.05
CA ILE A 52 -15.42 -5.65 24.78
C ILE A 52 -15.43 -5.09 26.22
N SER A 53 -14.26 -4.95 26.85
CA SER A 53 -14.15 -4.45 28.23
C SER A 53 -13.79 -2.96 28.34
N ALA A 54 -13.52 -2.28 27.22
CA ALA A 54 -13.11 -0.88 27.23
C ALA A 54 -14.33 0.05 27.06
N PRO A 55 -14.45 1.12 27.86
CA PRO A 55 -15.53 2.10 27.69
C PRO A 55 -15.36 2.84 26.36
N ALA A 56 -16.41 2.87 25.54
CA ALA A 56 -16.46 3.67 24.31
C ALA A 56 -16.80 5.14 24.64
N PRO A 57 -16.31 6.12 23.86
CA PRO A 57 -15.43 5.98 22.69
C PRO A 57 -13.98 5.65 23.07
N ILE A 58 -13.35 4.77 22.29
CA ILE A 58 -11.93 4.44 22.47
C ILE A 58 -11.09 5.32 21.56
N LEU A 59 -10.20 6.11 22.13
CA LEU A 59 -9.23 6.93 21.39
C LEU A 59 -8.14 6.05 20.79
N VAL A 60 -7.74 6.41 19.58
CA VAL A 60 -6.65 5.78 18.84
C VAL A 60 -5.65 6.85 18.44
N ASN A 61 -4.45 6.75 19.00
CA ASN A 61 -3.33 7.62 18.68
C ASN A 61 -2.62 7.11 17.43
N VAL A 62 -2.20 8.04 16.56
CA VAL A 62 -1.48 7.73 15.33
C VAL A 62 -0.04 8.20 15.47
N LYS A 63 0.91 7.30 15.20
CA LYS A 63 2.34 7.62 15.08
C LYS A 63 2.80 7.37 13.66
N ILE A 64 3.54 8.31 13.08
CA ILE A 64 4.14 8.20 11.76
C ILE A 64 5.66 8.27 11.92
N ASN A 65 6.38 7.25 11.44
CA ASN A 65 7.84 7.14 11.58
C ASN A 65 8.32 7.35 13.02
N GLY A 66 7.56 6.85 14.00
CA GLY A 66 7.83 6.98 15.42
C GLY A 66 7.37 8.29 16.08
N ILE A 67 6.88 9.27 15.32
CA ILE A 67 6.44 10.57 15.81
C ILE A 67 4.92 10.56 16.03
N ALA A 68 4.45 10.93 17.21
CA ALA A 68 3.02 11.08 17.50
C ALA A 68 2.42 12.28 16.76
N VAL A 69 1.27 12.06 16.12
CA VAL A 69 0.57 13.06 15.30
C VAL A 69 -0.80 13.36 15.91
N ASP A 70 -0.87 14.40 16.74
CA ASP A 70 -2.08 14.76 17.49
C ASP A 70 -3.22 15.20 16.56
N ALA A 71 -2.88 15.80 15.41
CA ALA A 71 -3.86 16.19 14.39
C ALA A 71 -4.55 14.99 13.69
N MET A 72 -4.08 13.77 13.92
CA MET A 72 -4.58 12.53 13.30
C MET A 72 -5.26 11.58 14.29
N GLN A 73 -5.66 12.04 15.48
CA GLN A 73 -6.37 11.17 16.42
C GLN A 73 -7.67 10.61 15.83
N MET A 74 -7.90 9.33 16.09
CA MET A 74 -9.08 8.60 15.64
C MET A 74 -9.89 8.07 16.83
N VAL A 75 -11.13 7.66 16.55
CA VAL A 75 -12.06 7.13 17.54
C VAL A 75 -12.70 5.83 17.06
N ILE A 76 -12.95 4.91 18.00
CA ILE A 76 -13.72 3.68 17.80
C ILE A 76 -14.99 3.76 18.64
N ASP A 77 -16.14 3.71 17.97
CA ASP A 77 -17.46 3.83 18.60
C ASP A 77 -18.05 2.48 19.04
N GLY A 78 -17.44 1.35 18.65
CA GLY A 78 -17.92 0.02 18.98
C GLY A 78 -16.97 -1.09 18.55
N ALA A 79 -17.16 -2.30 19.09
CA ALA A 79 -16.31 -3.46 18.78
C ALA A 79 -16.34 -3.81 17.27
N LEU A 80 -15.17 -4.14 16.71
CA LEU A 80 -14.94 -4.47 15.29
C LEU A 80 -15.34 -3.37 14.29
N GLN A 81 -15.69 -2.17 14.77
CA GLN A 81 -15.85 -1.01 13.89
C GLN A 81 -14.46 -0.46 13.53
N PRO A 82 -14.27 0.01 12.29
CA PRO A 82 -13.05 0.71 11.95
C PRO A 82 -12.94 2.01 12.73
N ALA A 83 -11.73 2.35 13.14
CA ALA A 83 -11.46 3.67 13.70
C ALA A 83 -11.71 4.74 12.63
N LYS A 84 -12.12 5.93 13.06
CA LYS A 84 -12.38 7.05 12.16
C LYS A 84 -11.80 8.34 12.72
N PHE A 85 -11.37 9.27 11.86
CA PHE A 85 -10.81 10.54 12.31
C PHE A 85 -11.86 11.40 13.00
N MET A 86 -11.45 12.03 14.10
CA MET A 86 -12.27 13.02 14.76
C MET A 86 -12.30 14.32 13.95
N ALA A 87 -13.47 14.95 13.85
CA ALA A 87 -13.61 16.26 13.19
C ALA A 87 -12.70 17.28 13.89
N GLN A 88 -11.83 17.94 13.13
CA GLN A 88 -10.89 18.91 13.68
C GLN A 88 -11.65 20.13 14.21
N ARG A 89 -11.51 20.42 15.51
CA ARG A 89 -11.81 21.78 16.04
C ARG A 89 -10.71 22.69 15.51
N GLY A 90 -11.08 23.80 14.87
CA GLY A 90 -10.15 24.70 14.17
C GLY A 90 -8.86 24.94 14.96
N ALA A 91 -7.78 24.28 14.53
CA ALA A 91 -6.47 24.43 15.15
C ALA A 91 -5.88 25.76 14.67
N SER A 92 -5.61 26.63 15.62
CA SER A 92 -4.91 27.89 15.42
C SER A 92 -3.40 27.61 15.34
N GLY A 93 -2.86 27.62 14.12
CA GLY A 93 -1.43 27.70 13.85
C GLY A 93 -0.68 26.37 13.62
N PRO A 94 0.42 26.40 12.85
CA PRO A 94 1.20 25.21 12.44
C PRO A 94 1.94 24.48 13.58
N GLY A 95 1.99 25.05 14.79
CA GLY A 95 2.71 24.48 15.95
C GLY A 95 1.96 23.38 16.73
N SER A 96 0.72 23.02 16.35
CA SER A 96 -0.13 22.09 17.12
C SER A 96 -0.28 20.69 16.50
N ILE A 97 0.44 20.37 15.41
CA ILE A 97 0.18 19.16 14.60
C ILE A 97 0.92 17.93 15.11
N VAL A 98 2.13 18.12 15.62
CA VAL A 98 3.02 17.07 16.13
C VAL A 98 3.46 17.43 17.54
N ASN A 99 3.62 16.43 18.41
CA ASN A 99 4.14 16.66 19.76
C ASN A 99 5.65 16.91 19.70
N GLU A 100 6.08 18.16 19.92
CA GLU A 100 7.49 18.59 19.84
C GLU A 100 8.41 17.87 20.82
N ALA A 101 7.89 17.23 21.88
CA ALA A 101 8.70 16.57 22.91
C ALA A 101 9.47 15.32 22.46
N GLN A 102 9.26 14.82 21.23
CA GLN A 102 9.96 13.64 20.70
C GLN A 102 10.62 13.84 19.31
N ALA A 103 10.56 15.06 18.75
CA ALA A 103 11.12 15.35 17.42
C ALA A 103 12.63 15.66 17.42
N THR A 104 13.24 15.92 18.59
CA THR A 104 14.66 16.28 18.70
C THR A 104 15.51 15.15 19.27
N ALA A 105 16.12 14.36 18.39
CA ALA A 105 17.34 13.60 18.67
C ALA A 105 18.31 13.67 17.49
N VAL A 106 18.72 14.89 17.11
CA VAL A 106 19.99 15.21 16.44
C VAL A 106 20.26 16.71 16.63
N ALA A 107 20.87 17.06 17.76
CA ALA A 107 21.87 18.12 17.95
C ALA A 107 21.99 18.45 19.45
N LEU A 108 23.25 18.58 19.90
CA LEU A 108 23.68 18.83 21.27
C LEU A 108 23.73 20.34 21.59
N ASP A 109 23.41 20.63 22.85
CA ASP A 109 24.10 21.53 23.80
C ASP A 109 23.58 22.95 24.15
N ILE A 110 23.50 23.13 25.48
CA ILE A 110 23.48 24.28 26.43
C ILE A 110 22.49 25.45 26.26
N GLY A 111 21.67 25.65 27.32
CA GLY A 111 21.09 26.95 27.65
C GLY A 111 20.09 26.92 28.81
N VAL A 112 20.58 26.97 30.05
CA VAL A 112 19.80 27.11 31.29
C VAL A 112 19.12 28.49 31.37
N SER A 113 17.86 28.57 31.83
CA SER A 113 17.39 29.55 32.84
C SER A 113 15.91 29.35 33.23
N SER A 114 15.61 29.77 34.45
CA SER A 114 14.51 29.38 35.35
C SER A 114 13.57 30.55 35.72
N SER A 115 12.28 30.27 35.98
CA SER A 115 11.39 30.90 37.00
C SER A 115 9.92 30.50 36.74
N THR A 116 9.19 29.75 37.57
CA THR A 116 8.37 30.16 38.77
C THR A 116 7.44 31.35 38.47
N THR A 117 6.12 31.37 38.66
CA THR A 117 5.25 30.93 39.78
C THR A 117 3.76 30.79 39.36
N ALA A 118 2.97 30.17 40.23
CA ALA A 118 1.53 29.87 40.15
C ALA A 118 0.60 31.08 40.40
N GLU A 119 -0.70 30.96 40.05
CA GLU A 119 -1.84 31.15 40.98
C GLU A 119 -3.23 30.92 40.32
N GLU A 120 -4.23 30.74 41.19
CA GLU A 120 -5.54 30.09 41.05
C GLU A 120 -6.71 30.96 40.51
N SER A 121 -7.70 30.29 39.89
CA SER A 121 -9.20 30.35 39.97
C SER A 121 -9.97 31.55 40.60
N PRO A 122 -11.33 31.61 40.57
CA PRO A 122 -12.37 31.21 39.59
C PRO A 122 -13.50 32.28 39.39
N GLU A 123 -14.41 32.17 38.39
CA GLU A 123 -15.89 32.29 38.59
C GLU A 123 -16.77 32.17 37.33
N ARG A 124 -17.91 31.47 37.54
CA ARG A 124 -19.28 31.60 36.99
C ARG A 124 -19.60 31.52 35.48
N ALA A 125 -20.09 30.33 35.12
CA ALA A 125 -21.45 30.02 34.63
C ALA A 125 -22.20 31.04 33.75
N ALA A 126 -22.40 30.65 32.48
CA ALA A 126 -23.63 30.89 31.74
C ALA A 126 -23.92 29.69 30.82
N VAL A 127 -25.03 29.01 31.09
CA VAL A 127 -25.56 27.88 30.32
C VAL A 127 -26.31 28.45 29.12
N ALA A 128 -25.82 28.20 27.91
CA ALA A 128 -26.56 28.42 26.67
C ALA A 128 -26.45 27.16 25.80
N GLY A 129 -27.60 26.62 25.40
CA GLY A 129 -27.73 25.33 24.73
C GLY A 129 -26.90 25.22 23.46
N ALA A 130 -25.90 24.35 23.50
CA ALA A 130 -25.16 23.95 22.31
C ALA A 130 -26.04 23.02 21.48
N ALA A 131 -26.51 23.53 20.34
CA ALA A 131 -27.00 22.69 19.25
C ALA A 131 -25.92 21.63 18.95
N ALA A 132 -26.27 20.35 19.12
CA ALA A 132 -25.39 19.23 18.85
C ALA A 132 -24.92 19.30 17.39
N THR A 133 -23.71 19.83 17.19
CA THR A 133 -23.06 19.87 15.88
C THR A 133 -22.79 18.41 15.51
N LYS A 134 -23.48 17.89 14.49
CA LYS A 134 -23.21 16.56 13.93
C LYS A 134 -21.73 16.51 13.54
N GLN A 135 -20.94 15.81 14.33
CA GLN A 135 -19.51 15.66 14.12
C GLN A 135 -19.33 14.84 12.83
N THR A 136 -18.78 15.45 11.76
CA THR A 136 -18.50 14.76 10.50
C THR A 136 -17.28 13.88 10.69
N VAL A 137 -17.51 12.58 10.75
CA VAL A 137 -16.48 11.57 10.96
C VAL A 137 -15.95 11.08 9.60
N THR A 138 -14.64 11.13 9.36
CA THR A 138 -14.01 10.76 8.07
C THR A 138 -13.07 9.56 8.19
N VAL A 139 -12.85 8.84 7.08
CA VAL A 139 -11.89 7.72 6.99
C VAL A 139 -10.54 8.14 6.40
N THR A 140 -10.40 9.42 6.06
CA THR A 140 -9.17 10.04 5.58
C THR A 140 -8.89 11.31 6.40
N PRO A 141 -7.62 11.62 6.66
CA PRO A 141 -7.23 12.90 7.25
C PRO A 141 -7.48 14.02 6.23
N SER A 142 -7.54 15.27 6.69
CA SER A 142 -7.65 16.41 5.79
C SER A 142 -6.36 16.56 4.96
N GLU A 143 -6.51 17.07 3.74
CA GLU A 143 -5.38 17.32 2.84
C GLU A 143 -4.37 18.31 3.43
N ALA A 144 -4.85 19.31 4.16
CA ALA A 144 -4.00 20.27 4.87
C ALA A 144 -3.06 19.58 5.87
N VAL A 145 -3.57 18.66 6.70
CA VAL A 145 -2.75 17.90 7.65
C VAL A 145 -1.70 17.06 6.91
N LEU A 146 -2.08 16.41 5.82
CA LEU A 146 -1.12 15.63 5.03
C LEU A 146 -0.01 16.50 4.43
N ARG A 147 -0.36 17.69 3.92
CA ARG A 147 0.62 18.67 3.42
C ARG A 147 1.56 19.13 4.52
N ASP A 148 1.05 19.44 5.70
CA ASP A 148 1.86 19.89 6.84
C ASP A 148 2.81 18.78 7.31
N LEU A 149 2.35 17.52 7.36
CA LEU A 149 3.21 16.37 7.70
C LEU A 149 4.33 16.13 6.69
N ILE A 150 4.07 16.40 5.40
CA ILE A 150 5.10 16.36 4.36
C ILE A 150 6.09 17.52 4.54
N ALA A 151 5.59 18.74 4.79
CA ALA A 151 6.43 19.92 5.00
C ALA A 151 7.34 19.78 6.24
N LEU A 152 6.83 19.17 7.31
CA LEU A 152 7.57 18.87 8.54
C LEU A 152 8.56 17.68 8.39
N GLY A 153 8.51 16.93 7.28
CA GLY A 153 9.36 15.76 7.05
C GLY A 153 9.00 14.54 7.90
N THR A 154 7.87 14.59 8.61
CA THR A 154 7.25 13.44 9.31
C THR A 154 6.81 12.40 8.30
N LEU A 155 6.22 12.85 7.18
CA LEU A 155 5.83 12.01 6.05
C LEU A 155 6.80 12.25 4.88
N ARG A 156 7.45 11.18 4.41
CA ARG A 156 8.55 11.21 3.44
C ARG A 156 8.16 10.47 2.16
N GLU A 157 8.80 10.81 1.04
CA GLU A 157 8.66 10.06 -0.21
C GLU A 157 8.98 8.57 0.01
N GLY A 158 8.16 7.70 -0.56
CA GLY A 158 8.23 6.26 -0.33
C GLY A 158 7.52 5.80 0.93
N ARG A 159 8.05 4.73 1.54
CA ARG A 159 7.45 4.02 2.66
C ARG A 159 7.64 4.76 3.99
N ASN A 160 6.55 4.94 4.72
CA ASN A 160 6.48 5.48 6.07
C ASN A 160 5.80 4.47 6.99
N GLU A 161 6.34 4.27 8.18
CA GLU A 161 5.70 3.42 9.18
C GLU A 161 4.54 4.16 9.84
N VAL A 162 3.39 3.49 9.96
CA VAL A 162 2.21 4.00 10.68
C VAL A 162 1.84 3.03 11.79
N ILE A 163 1.81 3.52 13.02
CA ILE A 163 1.41 2.74 14.20
C ILE A 163 0.14 3.37 14.78
N TYR A 164 -0.88 2.55 14.96
CA TYR A 164 -2.11 2.91 15.66
C TYR A 164 -2.08 2.31 17.07
N GLU A 165 -2.23 3.13 18.09
CA GLU A 165 -2.26 2.73 19.49
C GLU A 165 -3.63 3.07 20.09
N ALA A 166 -4.41 2.07 20.47
CA ALA A 166 -5.74 2.25 21.04
C ALA A 166 -5.73 2.08 22.57
N GLY A 167 -6.59 2.83 23.26
CA GLY A 167 -6.71 2.80 24.72
C GLY A 167 -5.46 3.38 25.40
N ASP A 168 -4.89 2.64 26.35
CA ASP A 168 -3.65 2.98 27.06
C ASP A 168 -2.38 2.59 26.28
N GLY A 169 -2.52 2.20 25.01
CA GLY A 169 -1.43 1.68 24.17
C GLY A 169 -1.22 0.18 24.28
N SER A 170 -2.08 -0.54 25.02
CA SER A 170 -2.08 -2.01 25.08
C SER A 170 -2.46 -2.68 23.74
N MET A 171 -3.23 -1.99 22.90
CA MET A 171 -3.64 -2.45 21.57
C MET A 171 -2.86 -1.71 20.49
N CYS A 172 -2.23 -2.45 19.58
CA CYS A 172 -1.41 -1.88 18.51
C CYS A 172 -1.77 -2.51 17.16
N ALA A 173 -1.87 -1.68 16.13
CA ALA A 173 -1.92 -2.10 14.73
C ALA A 173 -0.84 -1.38 13.92
N MET A 174 -0.27 -2.06 12.93
CA MET A 174 0.77 -1.50 12.06
C MET A 174 0.30 -1.47 10.60
N ALA A 175 0.58 -0.36 9.92
CA ALA A 175 0.42 -0.19 8.49
C ALA A 175 1.64 0.56 7.92
N PHE A 176 1.69 0.66 6.60
CA PHE A 176 2.65 1.50 5.91
C PHE A 176 1.95 2.50 4.99
N ALA A 177 2.36 3.76 5.08
CA ALA A 177 1.93 4.80 4.15
C ALA A 177 2.99 5.03 3.08
N TYR A 178 2.61 4.91 1.82
CA TYR A 178 3.49 5.08 0.66
C TYR A 178 3.18 6.41 -0.01
N LEU A 179 4.05 7.41 0.16
CA LEU A 179 3.97 8.67 -0.58
C LEU A 179 4.63 8.51 -1.94
N CYS A 180 3.92 8.84 -3.00
CA CYS A 180 4.45 8.83 -4.34
C CYS A 180 3.99 10.04 -5.16
N HIS A 181 4.73 10.32 -6.22
CA HIS A 181 4.41 11.36 -7.18
C HIS A 181 3.25 10.93 -8.08
N VAL A 182 2.43 11.87 -8.55
CA VAL A 182 1.31 11.62 -9.48
C VAL A 182 1.74 10.93 -10.80
N ASP A 183 3.00 11.09 -11.21
CA ASP A 183 3.58 10.44 -12.40
C ASP A 183 4.04 8.99 -12.15
N SER A 184 3.97 8.51 -10.92
CA SER A 184 4.41 7.15 -10.56
C SER A 184 3.54 6.09 -11.22
N LYS A 185 4.16 5.00 -11.69
CA LYS A 185 3.47 3.88 -12.34
C LYS A 185 3.36 2.69 -11.40
N VAL A 186 2.12 2.28 -11.12
CA VAL A 186 1.79 1.20 -10.18
C VAL A 186 1.47 -0.08 -10.94
N VAL A 187 2.16 -1.17 -10.61
CA VAL A 187 1.84 -2.52 -11.08
C VAL A 187 1.04 -3.21 -9.99
N VAL A 188 -0.21 -3.56 -10.31
CA VAL A 188 -1.09 -4.33 -9.43
C VAL A 188 -0.73 -5.80 -9.57
N PHE A 189 -0.43 -6.45 -8.45
CA PHE A 189 -0.01 -7.86 -8.43
C PHE A 189 -0.86 -8.63 -7.43
N ASP A 190 -1.73 -9.50 -7.94
CA ASP A 190 -2.53 -10.37 -7.09
C ASP A 190 -1.66 -11.40 -6.35
N ILE A 191 -2.06 -11.81 -5.15
CA ILE A 191 -1.31 -12.79 -4.34
C ILE A 191 -1.81 -14.20 -4.61
N ASP A 192 -3.08 -14.46 -4.31
CA ASP A 192 -3.64 -15.81 -4.23
C ASP A 192 -3.84 -16.38 -5.64
N GLY A 193 -3.05 -17.40 -6.01
CA GLY A 193 -3.09 -18.01 -7.33
C GLY A 193 -2.29 -17.27 -8.41
N THR A 194 -1.69 -16.12 -8.08
CA THR A 194 -0.86 -15.31 -9.00
C THR A 194 0.59 -15.21 -8.53
N PHE A 195 0.81 -14.87 -7.27
CA PHE A 195 2.11 -15.01 -6.59
C PHE A 195 2.29 -16.45 -6.10
N THR A 196 1.25 -17.00 -5.46
CA THR A 196 1.18 -18.39 -5.02
C THR A 196 0.60 -19.29 -6.11
N THR A 197 0.98 -20.57 -6.14
CA THR A 197 0.47 -21.51 -7.16
C THR A 197 -0.94 -22.04 -6.87
N SER A 198 -1.46 -21.86 -5.65
CA SER A 198 -2.77 -22.37 -5.22
C SER A 198 -3.79 -21.26 -5.01
N ASP A 199 -5.02 -21.50 -5.51
CA ASP A 199 -6.12 -20.54 -5.60
C ASP A 199 -7.09 -20.62 -4.39
N ILE A 200 -7.38 -21.83 -3.90
CA ILE A 200 -8.33 -22.09 -2.79
C ILE A 200 -7.63 -22.65 -1.54
N GLY A 201 -6.48 -23.30 -1.73
CA GLY A 201 -5.65 -23.84 -0.65
C GLY A 201 -5.02 -22.75 0.25
N GLY A 202 -5.02 -21.49 -0.16
CA GLY A 202 -4.50 -20.37 0.65
C GLY A 202 -5.38 -19.96 1.83
N HIS A 203 -6.68 -20.25 1.79
CA HIS A 203 -7.62 -19.97 2.89
C HIS A 203 -7.85 -21.18 3.81
N LEU A 204 -7.94 -22.40 3.25
CA LEU A 204 -8.12 -23.65 4.01
C LEU A 204 -6.79 -24.29 4.45
N GLY A 205 -5.71 -24.08 3.70
CA GLY A 205 -4.37 -24.65 3.96
C GLY A 205 -3.51 -23.83 4.92
N GLN A 206 -4.08 -22.85 5.62
CA GLN A 206 -3.35 -22.04 6.61
C GLN A 206 -2.95 -22.79 7.88
N ALA A 207 -3.32 -24.07 7.97
CA ALA A 207 -2.75 -25.02 8.92
C ALA A 207 -1.33 -25.48 8.52
N PHE A 208 -0.87 -25.22 7.28
CA PHE A 208 0.48 -25.54 6.83
C PHE A 208 1.29 -24.27 6.57
N ASP A 209 2.48 -24.23 7.14
CA ASP A 209 3.41 -23.11 7.03
C ASP A 209 3.88 -22.93 5.58
N PHE A 210 3.57 -21.76 5.03
CA PHE A 210 4.12 -21.14 3.81
C PHE A 210 3.67 -21.70 2.44
N PRO A 211 2.76 -21.00 1.73
CA PRO A 211 2.31 -21.44 0.41
C PRO A 211 3.42 -21.43 -0.64
N VAL A 212 3.34 -22.38 -1.58
CA VAL A 212 4.27 -22.50 -2.71
C VAL A 212 4.07 -21.33 -3.68
N ILE A 213 5.18 -20.73 -4.10
CA ILE A 213 5.20 -19.61 -5.05
C ILE A 213 5.52 -20.07 -6.48
N HIS A 214 5.07 -19.30 -7.47
CA HIS A 214 5.49 -19.53 -8.85
C HIS A 214 6.99 -19.27 -9.01
N SER A 215 7.68 -20.10 -9.80
CA SER A 215 9.12 -19.97 -10.02
C SER A 215 9.50 -18.65 -10.69
N GLY A 216 10.42 -17.91 -10.07
CA GLY A 216 10.97 -16.66 -10.58
C GLY A 216 10.11 -15.43 -10.31
N VAL A 217 9.06 -15.56 -9.51
CA VAL A 217 8.13 -14.44 -9.25
C VAL A 217 8.81 -13.33 -8.46
N CYS A 218 9.66 -13.66 -7.48
CA CYS A 218 10.35 -12.66 -6.67
C CYS A 218 11.36 -11.89 -7.53
N GLU A 219 12.17 -12.60 -8.32
CA GLU A 219 13.14 -12.00 -9.23
C GLU A 219 12.44 -11.09 -10.26
N PHE A 220 11.35 -11.56 -10.87
CA PHE A 220 10.54 -10.74 -11.77
C PHE A 220 10.05 -9.44 -11.10
N LEU A 221 9.49 -9.52 -9.90
CA LEU A 221 9.01 -8.34 -9.16
C LEU A 221 10.14 -7.39 -8.79
N CYS A 222 11.31 -7.91 -8.39
CA CYS A 222 12.51 -7.11 -8.15
C CYS A 222 12.95 -6.35 -9.40
N HIS A 223 12.85 -6.98 -10.58
CA HIS A 223 13.15 -6.33 -11.85
C HIS A 223 12.15 -5.24 -12.24
N LEU A 224 10.86 -5.39 -11.89
CA LEU A 224 9.88 -4.30 -12.04
C LEU A 224 10.18 -3.14 -11.08
N HIS A 225 10.45 -3.44 -9.82
CA HIS A 225 10.82 -2.43 -8.82
C HIS A 225 12.08 -1.67 -9.24
N ALA A 226 13.11 -2.37 -9.71
CA ALA A 226 14.36 -1.76 -10.16
C ALA A 226 14.19 -0.86 -11.40
N ARG A 227 13.14 -1.07 -12.20
CA ARG A 227 12.78 -0.23 -13.34
C ARG A 227 12.01 1.05 -12.94
N GLY A 228 11.71 1.23 -11.65
CA GLY A 228 10.99 2.39 -11.13
C GLY A 228 9.47 2.21 -11.00
N TYR A 229 8.95 1.00 -11.20
CA TYR A 229 7.54 0.70 -10.95
C TYR A 229 7.27 0.46 -9.47
N ILE A 230 6.15 0.97 -8.98
CA ILE A 230 5.65 0.62 -7.64
C ILE A 230 4.89 -0.70 -7.76
N VAL A 231 5.39 -1.76 -7.13
CA VAL A 231 4.68 -3.05 -7.04
C VAL A 231 3.69 -2.98 -5.89
N MET A 232 2.40 -3.01 -6.20
CA MET A 232 1.31 -3.01 -5.22
C MET A 232 0.65 -4.39 -5.19
N PHE A 233 0.62 -5.01 -4.02
CA PHE A 233 0.04 -6.32 -3.82
C PHE A 233 -1.45 -6.23 -3.51
N LEU A 234 -2.24 -7.13 -4.07
CA LEU A 234 -3.68 -7.24 -3.87
C LEU A 234 -4.03 -8.65 -3.41
N THR A 235 -4.89 -8.80 -2.40
CA THR A 235 -5.35 -10.11 -1.92
C THR A 235 -6.79 -10.07 -1.44
N ALA A 236 -7.46 -11.22 -1.50
CA ALA A 236 -8.81 -11.41 -0.94
C ALA A 236 -8.79 -11.81 0.54
N ARG A 237 -7.62 -11.99 1.16
CA ARG A 237 -7.49 -12.43 2.56
C ARG A 237 -8.14 -11.43 3.52
N CYS A 238 -8.41 -11.88 4.75
CA CYS A 238 -8.98 -11.02 5.77
C CYS A 238 -7.92 -10.08 6.37
N LEU A 239 -8.40 -8.97 6.95
CA LEU A 239 -7.57 -7.97 7.60
C LEU A 239 -7.02 -8.48 8.95
N LEU A 240 -7.89 -9.11 9.75
CA LEU A 240 -7.61 -9.58 11.11
C LEU A 240 -7.53 -11.11 11.21
N GLY A 241 -7.04 -11.60 12.34
CA GLY A 241 -7.03 -13.03 12.69
C GLY A 241 -5.73 -13.74 12.29
N ALA A 242 -5.70 -15.06 12.48
CA ALA A 242 -4.53 -15.89 12.20
C ALA A 242 -4.06 -15.76 10.74
N ALA A 243 -5.00 -15.51 9.82
CA ALA A 243 -4.81 -15.29 8.39
C ALA A 243 -4.54 -13.84 7.97
N GLY A 244 -4.46 -12.92 8.93
CA GLY A 244 -4.58 -11.48 8.70
C GLY A 244 -3.44 -10.86 7.89
N ILE A 245 -3.51 -9.53 7.75
CA ILE A 245 -2.55 -8.75 6.95
C ILE A 245 -1.10 -8.94 7.43
N ASP A 246 -0.87 -9.12 8.73
CA ASP A 246 0.47 -9.37 9.28
C ASP A 246 1.07 -10.69 8.81
N ARG A 247 0.26 -11.76 8.73
CA ARG A 247 0.73 -13.05 8.17
C ARG A 247 1.05 -12.91 6.69
N THR A 248 0.22 -12.18 5.95
CA THR A 248 0.45 -11.94 4.51
C THR A 248 1.73 -11.14 4.28
N ARG A 249 1.96 -10.09 5.06
CA ARG A 249 3.19 -9.27 5.00
C ARG A 249 4.44 -10.09 5.35
N ARG A 250 4.37 -10.88 6.43
CA ARG A 250 5.44 -11.80 6.82
C ARG A 250 5.75 -12.79 5.70
N PHE A 251 4.72 -13.40 5.13
CA PHE A 251 4.87 -14.34 4.02
C PHE A 251 5.60 -13.68 2.83
N LEU A 252 5.10 -12.54 2.34
CA LEU A 252 5.68 -11.89 1.16
C LEU A 252 7.12 -11.41 1.38
N PHE A 253 7.40 -10.77 2.52
CA PHE A 253 8.64 -9.99 2.67
C PHE A 253 9.69 -10.65 3.57
N GLU A 254 9.33 -11.68 4.34
CA GLU A 254 10.28 -12.39 5.21
C GLU A 254 10.52 -13.85 4.79
N ILE A 255 9.53 -14.48 4.13
CA ILE A 255 9.57 -15.93 3.89
C ILE A 255 9.67 -16.27 2.41
N ALA A 256 8.86 -15.63 1.56
CA ALA A 256 8.81 -15.95 0.14
C ALA A 256 10.16 -15.69 -0.53
N ARG A 257 10.69 -16.74 -1.17
CA ARG A 257 12.00 -16.72 -1.81
C ARG A 257 12.01 -17.64 -3.02
N ASP A 258 12.54 -17.15 -4.13
CA ASP A 258 12.77 -17.98 -5.31
C ASP A 258 13.81 -19.05 -5.00
N ALA A 259 13.45 -20.33 -5.21
CA ALA A 259 14.31 -21.45 -4.87
C ALA A 259 15.63 -21.47 -5.67
N ALA A 260 15.61 -21.02 -6.93
CA ALA A 260 16.77 -21.05 -7.81
C ALA A 260 17.70 -19.84 -7.62
N SER A 261 17.14 -18.62 -7.61
CA SER A 261 17.93 -17.38 -7.60
C SER A 261 18.05 -16.75 -6.21
N GLY A 262 17.28 -17.21 -5.22
CA GLY A 262 17.30 -16.68 -3.87
C GLY A 262 16.66 -15.30 -3.72
N TYR A 263 16.04 -14.74 -4.77
CA TYR A 263 15.38 -13.44 -4.68
C TYR A 263 14.18 -13.48 -3.75
N CYS A 264 13.97 -12.39 -3.00
CA CYS A 264 12.80 -12.14 -2.18
C CYS A 264 11.94 -11.06 -2.83
N ALA A 265 10.63 -11.06 -2.59
CA ALA A 265 9.76 -10.03 -3.14
C ALA A 265 10.16 -8.62 -2.65
N PRO A 266 10.13 -7.58 -3.52
CA PRO A 266 10.34 -6.22 -3.09
C PRO A 266 9.22 -5.78 -2.15
N VAL A 267 9.55 -4.97 -1.14
CA VAL A 267 8.53 -4.38 -0.26
C VAL A 267 7.66 -3.42 -1.05
N GLY A 268 6.35 -3.53 -0.86
CA GLY A 268 5.36 -2.66 -1.49
C GLY A 268 4.04 -2.63 -0.72
N PRO A 269 3.13 -1.72 -1.06
CA PRO A 269 1.82 -1.61 -0.42
C PRO A 269 1.00 -2.88 -0.62
N ILE A 270 0.33 -3.33 0.45
CA ILE A 270 -0.61 -4.46 0.42
C ILE A 270 -2.03 -3.95 0.66
N PHE A 271 -2.91 -4.15 -0.33
CA PHE A 271 -4.35 -3.92 -0.18
C PHE A 271 -5.09 -5.25 -0.06
N THR A 272 -5.97 -5.32 0.94
CA THR A 272 -6.76 -6.52 1.24
C THR A 272 -8.21 -6.14 1.53
N THR A 273 -9.08 -7.14 1.59
CA THR A 273 -10.50 -6.92 1.93
C THR A 273 -10.64 -6.27 3.31
N ARG A 274 -11.74 -5.54 3.52
CA ARG A 274 -12.08 -4.98 4.84
C ARG A 274 -12.71 -6.00 5.79
N HIS A 275 -12.73 -7.29 5.40
CA HIS A 275 -13.30 -8.36 6.22
C HIS A 275 -12.40 -8.62 7.44
N THR A 276 -13.00 -8.70 8.62
CA THR A 276 -12.30 -8.91 9.90
C THR A 276 -12.16 -10.40 10.27
N SER A 277 -12.65 -11.30 9.43
CA SER A 277 -12.66 -12.76 9.65
C SER A 277 -12.25 -13.50 8.38
N THR A 278 -11.45 -14.56 8.54
CA THR A 278 -11.05 -15.47 7.45
C THR A 278 -12.26 -16.15 6.82
N PHE A 279 -13.27 -16.48 7.62
CA PHE A 279 -14.48 -17.13 7.12
C PHE A 279 -15.28 -16.19 6.22
N ASP A 280 -15.44 -14.93 6.61
CA ASP A 280 -16.19 -13.94 5.82
C ASP A 280 -15.45 -13.61 4.51
N ALA A 281 -14.12 -13.45 4.59
CA ALA A 281 -13.28 -13.28 3.41
C ALA A 281 -13.40 -14.45 2.43
N LEU A 282 -13.29 -15.69 2.93
CA LEU A 282 -13.42 -16.90 2.12
C LEU A 282 -14.84 -17.03 1.52
N ARG A 283 -15.87 -16.77 2.32
CA ARG A 283 -17.27 -16.83 1.85
C ARG A 283 -17.52 -15.84 0.72
N ASP A 284 -17.02 -14.62 0.84
CA ASP A 284 -17.15 -13.59 -0.19
C ASP A 284 -16.35 -13.96 -1.45
N GLU A 285 -15.13 -14.50 -1.29
CA GLU A 285 -14.28 -14.95 -2.39
C GLU A 285 -14.89 -16.13 -3.18
N LEU A 286 -15.55 -17.05 -2.49
CA LEU A 286 -16.28 -18.18 -3.10
C LEU A 286 -17.64 -17.78 -3.67
N SER A 287 -18.14 -16.58 -3.36
CA SER A 287 -19.44 -16.12 -3.83
C SER A 287 -19.43 -15.81 -5.33
N LYS A 288 -20.60 -15.89 -5.98
CA LYS A 288 -20.75 -15.46 -7.39
C LYS A 288 -20.41 -13.98 -7.58
N ALA A 289 -20.57 -13.17 -6.53
CA ALA A 289 -20.20 -11.75 -6.48
C ALA A 289 -18.71 -11.50 -6.19
N SER A 290 -17.87 -12.54 -6.14
CA SER A 290 -16.43 -12.37 -5.92
C SER A 290 -15.82 -11.43 -6.95
N GLY A 291 -15.03 -10.46 -6.49
CA GLY A 291 -14.43 -9.40 -7.31
C GLY A 291 -14.94 -7.98 -7.03
N VAL A 292 -16.06 -7.81 -6.31
CA VAL A 292 -16.59 -6.47 -5.94
C VAL A 292 -15.58 -5.68 -5.10
N PHE A 293 -14.88 -6.34 -4.18
CA PHE A 293 -13.83 -5.70 -3.40
C PHE A 293 -12.68 -5.18 -4.29
N LYS A 294 -12.07 -6.07 -5.12
CA LYS A 294 -10.96 -5.70 -6.00
C LYS A 294 -11.36 -4.54 -6.92
N PHE A 295 -12.56 -4.60 -7.48
CA PHE A 295 -13.13 -3.50 -8.28
C PHE A 295 -13.16 -2.17 -7.51
N ARG A 296 -13.78 -2.13 -6.31
CA ARG A 296 -13.92 -0.89 -5.53
C ARG A 296 -12.57 -0.34 -5.10
N GLN A 297 -11.69 -1.20 -4.60
CA GLN A 297 -10.36 -0.82 -4.11
C GLN A 297 -9.50 -0.24 -5.24
N LEU A 298 -9.49 -0.89 -6.41
CA LEU A 298 -8.71 -0.43 -7.55
C LEU A 298 -9.26 0.87 -8.16
N ARG A 299 -10.58 1.06 -8.16
CA ARG A 299 -11.19 2.34 -8.57
C ARG A 299 -10.83 3.49 -7.65
N GLN A 300 -10.86 3.27 -6.34
CA GLN A 300 -10.42 4.26 -5.36
C GLN A 300 -8.95 4.64 -5.57
N ILE A 301 -8.08 3.65 -5.78
CA ILE A 301 -6.65 3.89 -6.01
C ILE A 301 -6.42 4.63 -7.34
N ALA A 302 -7.08 4.21 -8.42
CA ALA A 302 -7.00 4.88 -9.73
C ALA A 302 -7.42 6.36 -9.65
N ALA A 303 -8.46 6.66 -8.86
CA ALA A 303 -8.94 8.03 -8.66
C ALA A 303 -7.90 8.95 -7.99
N LEU A 304 -7.00 8.42 -7.15
CA LEU A 304 -5.92 9.22 -6.55
C LEU A 304 -5.01 9.84 -7.63
N PHE A 305 -4.84 9.15 -8.75
CA PHE A 305 -4.05 9.58 -9.91
C PHE A 305 -4.88 10.31 -10.98
N GLY A 306 -6.19 10.50 -10.77
CA GLY A 306 -7.08 11.04 -11.80
C GLY A 306 -7.33 10.08 -12.97
N GLN A 307 -7.16 8.77 -12.77
CA GLN A 307 -7.27 7.77 -13.83
C GLN A 307 -8.72 7.28 -14.05
N SER A 308 -9.25 7.55 -15.23
CA SER A 308 -10.59 7.14 -15.69
C SER A 308 -10.64 5.66 -16.10
N PRO A 309 -11.84 5.03 -16.22
CA PRO A 309 -11.96 3.67 -16.72
C PRO A 309 -11.39 3.52 -18.14
N SER A 310 -10.98 2.30 -18.52
CA SER A 310 -10.47 2.05 -19.87
C SER A 310 -11.59 2.23 -20.91
N PRO A 311 -11.34 2.88 -22.07
CA PRO A 311 -12.34 3.09 -23.13
C PRO A 311 -12.96 1.78 -23.67
N THR A 312 -12.28 0.65 -23.47
CA THR A 312 -12.70 -0.68 -23.93
C THR A 312 -13.78 -1.33 -23.07
N VAL A 313 -14.15 -0.76 -21.92
CA VAL A 313 -15.20 -1.30 -21.05
C VAL A 313 -16.47 -0.47 -21.21
N GLY A 314 -17.34 -0.88 -22.12
CA GLY A 314 -18.80 -0.63 -22.10
C GLY A 314 -19.28 0.73 -21.60
N ALA A 315 -18.62 1.82 -21.99
CA ALA A 315 -19.12 3.16 -21.70
C ALA A 315 -20.53 3.28 -22.30
N SER A 316 -21.52 3.56 -21.45
CA SER A 316 -22.79 4.05 -21.96
C SER A 316 -22.52 5.33 -22.75
N SER A 317 -23.29 5.55 -23.82
CA SER A 317 -23.19 6.72 -24.70
C SER A 317 -23.21 8.06 -23.96
N ASP A 318 -23.68 8.07 -22.71
CA ASP A 318 -23.90 9.26 -21.91
C ASP A 318 -22.67 9.65 -21.07
N GLU A 319 -21.78 8.70 -20.71
CA GLU A 319 -20.51 9.00 -20.03
C GLU A 319 -19.39 9.42 -21.01
N ALA A 320 -19.53 9.08 -22.29
CA ALA A 320 -18.61 9.51 -23.34
C ALA A 320 -18.68 11.02 -23.63
N ALA A 321 -19.79 11.70 -23.29
CA ALA A 321 -19.98 13.12 -23.55
C ALA A 321 -19.17 14.03 -22.61
N THR A 322 -18.77 13.55 -21.42
CA THR A 322 -17.90 14.29 -20.49
C THR A 322 -16.41 13.96 -20.73
N ALA A 323 -16.09 13.01 -21.62
CA ALA A 323 -14.74 12.54 -21.92
C ALA A 323 -13.95 13.43 -22.89
N ASN A 324 -14.31 14.72 -23.02
CA ASN A 324 -13.54 15.69 -23.81
C ASN A 324 -12.27 16.19 -23.10
N ALA A 325 -11.99 15.68 -21.90
CA ALA A 325 -10.67 15.82 -21.27
C ALA A 325 -9.74 14.74 -21.81
N LYS A 326 -8.74 15.14 -22.60
CA LYS A 326 -7.61 14.27 -23.00
C LYS A 326 -7.12 13.50 -21.77
N PRO A 327 -7.03 12.15 -21.78
CA PRO A 327 -6.52 11.41 -20.64
C PRO A 327 -5.09 11.90 -20.35
N THR A 328 -4.94 12.63 -19.25
CA THR A 328 -3.71 13.33 -18.86
C THR A 328 -2.79 12.47 -18.01
N THR A 329 -3.13 11.21 -17.73
CA THR A 329 -2.43 10.44 -16.70
C THR A 329 -1.04 9.99 -17.16
N ARG A 330 -0.02 10.75 -16.74
CA ARG A 330 1.40 10.39 -16.81
C ARG A 330 1.72 9.18 -15.92
N GLY A 331 1.04 9.03 -14.78
CA GLY A 331 1.17 7.92 -13.83
C GLY A 331 -0.14 7.15 -13.59
N GLY A 332 -0.22 6.43 -12.47
CA GLY A 332 -1.37 5.62 -12.06
C GLY A 332 -1.18 4.12 -12.21
N LEU A 333 -2.29 3.38 -12.23
CA LEU A 333 -2.31 1.94 -12.42
C LEU A 333 -1.88 1.61 -13.86
N TYR A 334 -0.69 1.04 -13.98
CA TYR A 334 -0.03 0.79 -15.26
C TYR A 334 -0.31 -0.60 -15.81
N ALA A 335 -0.21 -1.64 -14.97
CA ALA A 335 -0.39 -3.04 -15.36
C ALA A 335 -1.03 -3.85 -14.24
N GLY A 336 -1.63 -4.99 -14.59
CA GLY A 336 -2.27 -5.91 -13.65
C GLY A 336 -1.88 -7.35 -13.91
N PHE A 337 -1.44 -8.06 -12.86
CA PHE A 337 -1.22 -9.50 -12.85
C PHE A 337 -2.25 -10.17 -11.97
N GLY A 338 -3.00 -11.11 -12.54
CA GLY A 338 -4.00 -11.91 -11.83
C GLY A 338 -4.04 -13.34 -12.34
N ASN A 339 -4.99 -14.13 -11.85
CA ASN A 339 -5.16 -15.53 -12.25
C ASN A 339 -6.59 -15.84 -12.71
N ARG A 340 -7.54 -14.93 -12.48
CA ARG A 340 -8.94 -15.08 -12.90
C ARG A 340 -9.33 -14.01 -13.90
N SER A 341 -10.30 -14.32 -14.77
CA SER A 341 -10.90 -13.35 -15.68
C SER A 341 -11.54 -12.17 -14.95
N LYS A 342 -12.03 -12.40 -13.72
CA LYS A 342 -12.56 -11.35 -12.83
C LYS A 342 -11.49 -10.32 -12.44
N ASP A 343 -10.23 -10.72 -12.30
CA ASP A 343 -9.13 -9.80 -12.04
C ASP A 343 -8.90 -8.90 -13.26
N ALA A 344 -8.85 -9.50 -14.46
CA ALA A 344 -8.74 -8.74 -15.70
C ALA A 344 -9.87 -7.71 -15.84
N ILE A 345 -11.12 -8.10 -15.54
CA ILE A 345 -12.26 -7.18 -15.53
C ILE A 345 -12.05 -6.05 -14.52
N ALA A 346 -11.61 -6.35 -13.30
CA ALA A 346 -11.35 -5.33 -12.29
C ALA A 346 -10.24 -4.35 -12.73
N TYR A 347 -9.17 -4.85 -13.35
CA TYR A 347 -8.07 -4.03 -13.88
C TYR A 347 -8.51 -3.11 -15.03
N MET A 348 -9.27 -3.62 -16.00
CA MET A 348 -9.78 -2.80 -17.11
C MET A 348 -10.71 -1.70 -16.61
N ASN A 349 -11.60 -2.03 -15.68
CA ASN A 349 -12.46 -1.05 -15.03
C ASN A 349 -11.65 -0.01 -14.26
N ALA A 350 -10.48 -0.40 -13.73
CA ALA A 350 -9.54 0.48 -13.05
C ALA A 350 -8.72 1.37 -13.99
N GLY A 351 -8.90 1.26 -15.31
CA GLY A 351 -8.19 2.09 -16.30
C GLY A 351 -6.91 1.46 -16.82
N ILE A 352 -6.63 0.19 -16.49
CA ILE A 352 -5.46 -0.54 -17.03
C ILE A 352 -5.80 -1.01 -18.44
N GLU A 353 -4.95 -0.66 -19.40
CA GLU A 353 -5.03 -1.09 -20.81
C GLU A 353 -4.95 -2.63 -20.92
N CYS A 354 -5.73 -3.22 -21.83
CA CYS A 354 -5.76 -4.67 -22.04
C CYS A 354 -4.37 -5.26 -22.32
N GLU A 355 -3.51 -4.54 -23.06
CA GLU A 355 -2.15 -4.98 -23.39
C GLU A 355 -1.23 -5.13 -22.18
N ARG A 356 -1.60 -4.51 -21.06
CA ARG A 356 -0.87 -4.52 -19.79
C ARG A 356 -1.56 -5.36 -18.71
N ILE A 357 -2.51 -6.21 -19.10
CA ILE A 357 -3.15 -7.18 -18.21
C ILE A 357 -2.62 -8.58 -18.53
N PHE A 358 -2.10 -9.25 -17.51
CA PHE A 358 -1.48 -10.56 -17.63
C PHE A 358 -2.16 -11.55 -16.69
N ILE A 359 -2.54 -12.71 -17.23
CA ILE A 359 -3.19 -13.77 -16.48
C ILE A 359 -2.28 -15.01 -16.44
N ILE A 360 -2.01 -15.49 -15.23
CA ILE A 360 -1.27 -16.73 -15.00
C ILE A 360 -2.22 -17.88 -14.70
N ASN A 361 -1.86 -19.09 -15.14
CA ASN A 361 -2.58 -20.31 -14.79
C ASN A 361 -1.78 -21.18 -13.81
N THR A 362 -2.42 -22.23 -13.30
CA THR A 362 -1.80 -23.19 -12.36
C THR A 362 -0.57 -23.91 -12.90
N ALA A 363 -0.40 -23.98 -14.24
CA ALA A 363 0.80 -24.50 -14.88
C ALA A 363 1.93 -23.45 -15.02
N SER A 364 1.82 -22.32 -14.30
CA SER A 364 2.75 -21.19 -14.33
C SER A 364 2.89 -20.49 -15.68
N ARG A 365 1.94 -20.69 -16.61
CA ARG A 365 1.97 -20.03 -17.91
C ARG A 365 1.25 -18.68 -17.85
N ILE A 366 1.93 -17.64 -18.29
CA ILE A 366 1.43 -16.26 -18.30
C ILE A 366 1.00 -15.93 -19.73
N HIS A 367 -0.16 -15.30 -19.88
CA HIS A 367 -0.62 -14.78 -21.15
C HIS A 367 -1.21 -13.38 -20.96
N ARG A 368 -1.11 -12.56 -22.00
CA ARG A 368 -1.80 -11.27 -22.06
C ARG A 368 -3.31 -11.48 -22.20
N TRP A 369 -4.11 -10.73 -21.46
CA TRP A 369 -5.56 -10.73 -21.59
C TRP A 369 -5.99 -10.12 -22.93
N ARG A 370 -6.92 -10.76 -23.63
CA ARG A 370 -7.40 -10.32 -24.95
C ARG A 370 -8.86 -9.85 -24.97
N GLY A 371 -9.47 -9.67 -23.81
CA GLY A 371 -10.92 -9.41 -23.71
C GLY A 371 -11.74 -10.66 -24.03
N SER A 372 -12.93 -10.77 -23.42
CA SER A 372 -13.93 -11.71 -23.91
C SER A 372 -14.66 -11.04 -25.06
N THR A 373 -14.46 -11.49 -26.30
CA THR A 373 -15.56 -11.44 -27.27
C THR A 373 -16.73 -12.18 -26.63
N ARG A 374 -17.93 -11.59 -26.66
CA ARG A 374 -19.10 -12.01 -25.88
C ARG A 374 -19.47 -13.50 -26.05
N SER A 375 -19.93 -14.08 -24.95
CA SER A 375 -20.79 -15.27 -24.77
C SER A 375 -20.15 -16.68 -24.82
N SER A 376 -20.31 -17.36 -23.67
CA SER A 376 -20.60 -18.80 -23.50
C SER A 376 -20.18 -19.78 -24.59
N SER A 377 -19.11 -20.54 -24.35
CA SER A 377 -19.08 -22.01 -24.29
C SER A 377 -17.61 -22.45 -24.26
N GLN A 378 -17.36 -23.65 -23.73
CA GLN A 378 -16.04 -24.28 -23.59
C GLN A 378 -15.13 -24.12 -24.82
N PRO A 379 -13.79 -24.22 -24.67
CA PRO A 379 -12.89 -24.21 -25.81
C PRO A 379 -13.18 -25.43 -26.70
N LYS A 380 -13.95 -25.25 -27.77
CA LYS A 380 -13.94 -26.17 -28.91
C LYS A 380 -12.59 -26.02 -29.60
N ALA A 381 -12.04 -27.18 -29.99
CA ALA A 381 -10.75 -27.35 -30.61
C ALA A 381 -10.43 -26.30 -31.69
N VAL A 382 -9.18 -25.84 -31.66
CA VAL A 382 -8.60 -24.90 -32.63
C VAL A 382 -8.74 -25.47 -34.05
N PRO A 383 -9.40 -24.77 -35.00
CA PRO A 383 -9.25 -25.10 -36.42
C PRO A 383 -7.86 -24.67 -36.86
N GLN A 384 -7.11 -25.61 -37.44
CA GLN A 384 -5.90 -25.30 -38.19
C GLN A 384 -6.26 -24.42 -39.40
N SER A 385 -5.30 -23.58 -39.80
CA SER A 385 -5.27 -22.71 -40.98
C SER A 385 -5.91 -21.31 -40.86
N VAL A 386 -5.09 -20.33 -40.46
CA VAL A 386 -4.83 -19.12 -41.27
C VAL A 386 -3.37 -18.73 -41.04
N HIS A 387 -2.55 -18.83 -42.09
CA HIS A 387 -1.18 -18.32 -42.13
C HIS A 387 -1.22 -16.78 -42.21
N GLY A 388 -1.29 -16.12 -41.06
CA GLY A 388 -0.83 -14.75 -40.89
C GLY A 388 0.38 -14.80 -39.95
N GLU A 389 1.50 -14.21 -40.36
CA GLU A 389 2.72 -14.11 -39.56
C GLU A 389 2.38 -13.56 -38.16
N ARG A 390 2.38 -14.44 -37.17
CA ARG A 390 2.18 -14.08 -35.77
C ARG A 390 3.48 -13.45 -35.28
N THR A 391 3.45 -12.15 -34.99
CA THR A 391 4.49 -11.48 -34.21
C THR A 391 4.77 -12.29 -32.94
N GLY A 392 6.05 -12.58 -32.63
CA GLY A 392 6.47 -13.54 -31.59
C GLY A 392 5.96 -13.29 -30.16
N ILE A 393 5.38 -12.11 -29.88
CA ILE A 393 4.87 -11.65 -28.57
C ILE A 393 3.56 -12.34 -28.15
N ASP A 394 2.94 -13.10 -29.07
CA ASP A 394 1.62 -13.71 -28.84
C ASP A 394 1.65 -15.11 -28.22
N ARG A 395 2.84 -15.68 -27.98
CA ARG A 395 2.99 -16.98 -27.31
C ARG A 395 2.96 -16.80 -25.79
N PRO A 396 2.25 -17.65 -25.04
CA PRO A 396 2.26 -17.58 -23.59
C PRO A 396 3.68 -17.83 -23.06
N TRP A 397 4.09 -17.06 -22.06
CA TRP A 397 5.32 -17.30 -21.33
C TRP A 397 5.13 -18.50 -20.41
N THR A 398 6.14 -19.36 -20.28
CA THR A 398 6.04 -20.60 -19.49
C THR A 398 6.36 -20.42 -18.00
N SER A 399 6.82 -19.24 -17.60
CA SER A 399 7.12 -18.85 -16.22
C SER A 399 7.34 -17.34 -16.12
N TYR A 400 7.46 -16.81 -14.90
CA TYR A 400 7.90 -15.42 -14.67
C TYR A 400 9.30 -15.16 -15.20
N LEU A 401 10.23 -16.12 -15.10
CA LEU A 401 11.56 -15.99 -15.73
C LEU A 401 11.49 -15.96 -17.26
N GLY A 402 10.57 -16.73 -17.85
CA GLY A 402 10.30 -16.65 -19.28
C GLY A 402 9.79 -15.27 -19.69
N PHE A 403 8.85 -14.72 -18.92
CA PHE A 403 8.35 -13.35 -19.10
C PHE A 403 9.46 -12.31 -18.94
N LEU A 404 10.34 -12.51 -17.96
CA LEU A 404 11.39 -11.56 -17.62
C LEU A 404 12.34 -11.30 -18.81
N LYS A 405 12.53 -12.27 -19.71
CA LYS A 405 13.34 -12.11 -20.92
C LYS A 405 12.78 -11.05 -21.88
N ASP A 406 11.46 -10.89 -21.89
CA ASP A 406 10.76 -9.95 -22.77
C ASP A 406 10.29 -8.69 -22.01
N VAL A 407 10.68 -8.52 -20.74
CA VAL A 407 10.15 -7.52 -19.80
C VAL A 407 10.26 -6.08 -20.30
N GLU A 408 11.25 -5.78 -21.13
CA GLU A 408 11.51 -4.42 -21.62
C GLU A 408 10.37 -3.88 -22.50
N THR A 409 9.69 -4.77 -23.23
CA THR A 409 8.58 -4.36 -24.11
C THR A 409 7.33 -3.95 -23.31
N PRO A 410 6.79 -4.76 -22.38
CA PRO A 410 5.67 -4.35 -21.55
C PRO A 410 6.05 -3.38 -20.42
N PHE A 411 7.30 -3.40 -19.95
CA PHE A 411 7.80 -2.60 -18.81
C PHE A 411 9.14 -1.92 -19.16
N PRO A 412 9.10 -0.85 -19.97
CA PRO A 412 10.30 -0.06 -20.24
C PRO A 412 10.84 0.59 -18.95
N ARG A 413 12.14 0.88 -18.93
CA ARG A 413 12.78 1.55 -17.79
C ARG A 413 12.21 2.96 -17.58
N LEU A 414 11.84 3.28 -16.33
CA LEU A 414 11.41 4.62 -15.91
C LEU A 414 12.52 5.41 -15.20
N VAL A 415 13.68 4.79 -15.05
CA VAL A 415 14.85 5.31 -14.35
C VAL A 415 16.07 5.25 -15.26
N SER A 416 17.14 5.96 -14.90
CA SER A 416 18.40 5.85 -15.62
C SER A 416 18.97 4.43 -15.53
N GLU A 417 19.80 4.05 -16.50
CA GLU A 417 20.48 2.76 -16.51
C GLU A 417 21.29 2.52 -15.23
N SER A 418 22.04 3.54 -14.77
CA SER A 418 22.78 3.48 -13.51
C SER A 418 21.91 3.18 -12.28
N GLN A 419 20.69 3.76 -12.22
CA GLN A 419 19.76 3.51 -11.12
C GLN A 419 19.18 2.09 -11.18
N LEU A 420 18.87 1.61 -12.39
CA LEU A 420 18.44 0.23 -12.60
C LEU A 420 19.51 -0.74 -12.13
N GLU A 421 20.76 -0.58 -12.59
CA GLU A 421 21.87 -1.46 -12.24
C GLU A 421 22.15 -1.46 -10.74
N GLN A 422 22.14 -0.27 -10.11
CA GLN A 422 22.32 -0.16 -8.66
C GLN A 422 21.23 -0.90 -7.90
N MET A 423 19.96 -0.78 -8.32
CA MET A 423 18.84 -1.43 -7.64
C MET A 423 18.80 -2.95 -7.88
N LEU A 424 19.14 -3.41 -9.09
CA LEU A 424 19.29 -4.84 -9.37
C LEU A 424 20.44 -5.45 -8.56
N SER A 425 21.58 -4.76 -8.48
CA SER A 425 22.72 -5.18 -7.65
C SER A 425 22.33 -5.27 -6.17
N TRP A 426 21.54 -4.30 -5.68
CA TRP A 426 21.01 -4.34 -4.32
C TRP A 426 20.13 -5.57 -4.07
N HIS A 427 19.16 -5.84 -4.96
CA HIS A 427 18.29 -7.02 -4.87
C HIS A 427 19.08 -8.33 -4.92
N ALA A 428 20.04 -8.44 -5.84
CA ALA A 428 20.94 -9.59 -5.93
C ALA A 428 21.76 -9.79 -4.63
N SER A 429 22.20 -8.69 -4.00
CA SER A 429 22.92 -8.76 -2.73
C SER A 429 22.05 -9.25 -1.58
N VAL A 430 20.76 -8.88 -1.55
CA VAL A 430 19.77 -9.37 -0.58
C VAL A 430 19.47 -10.86 -0.82
N ALA A 431 19.37 -11.25 -2.10
CA ALA A 431 19.18 -12.62 -2.53
C ALA A 431 20.35 -13.53 -2.07
N ALA A 432 21.58 -13.04 -2.10
CA ALA A 432 22.76 -13.78 -1.66
C ALA A 432 22.88 -13.96 -0.13
N ARG A 433 22.31 -13.06 0.68
CA ARG A 433 22.53 -13.02 2.14
C ARG A 433 21.72 -14.02 2.97
N ALA A 434 20.79 -14.78 2.37
CA ALA A 434 19.92 -15.76 3.06
C ALA A 434 19.20 -15.24 4.34
N ARG A 435 19.13 -13.92 4.58
CA ARG A 435 18.45 -13.29 5.72
C ARG A 435 17.57 -12.12 5.24
N PRO A 436 16.37 -11.90 5.83
CA PRO A 436 15.52 -10.79 5.46
C PRO A 436 16.18 -9.45 5.84
N SER A 437 16.15 -8.48 4.91
CA SER A 437 16.64 -7.12 5.14
C SER A 437 15.64 -6.37 6.01
N SER A 438 16.03 -6.02 7.24
CA SER A 438 15.28 -5.10 8.10
C SER A 438 15.55 -3.63 7.78
N ALA A 439 16.39 -3.32 6.78
CA ALA A 439 16.81 -1.96 6.46
C ALA A 439 16.27 -1.54 5.08
N LEU A 440 15.10 -0.91 5.07
CA LEU A 440 14.45 -0.39 3.85
C LEU A 440 13.84 0.99 4.14
N GLY A 441 14.69 2.02 4.07
CA GLY A 441 14.28 3.42 4.25
C GLY A 441 14.80 4.40 3.18
N HIS A 442 15.44 3.93 2.11
CA HIS A 442 16.15 4.83 1.17
C HIS A 442 15.87 4.62 -0.33
N ALA A 443 14.93 3.74 -0.72
CA ALA A 443 14.70 3.43 -2.14
C ALA A 443 13.92 4.49 -2.94
N TYR A 444 13.36 5.52 -2.28
CA TYR A 444 12.59 6.59 -2.94
C TYR A 444 13.29 7.93 -2.80
N ARG A 445 14.50 8.04 -3.36
CA ARG A 445 15.11 9.34 -3.64
C ARG A 445 15.44 9.39 -5.12
N LEU A 446 14.43 9.72 -5.94
CA LEU A 446 14.70 10.27 -7.26
C LEU A 446 15.49 11.55 -7.00
N ARG A 447 16.79 11.55 -7.34
CA ARG A 447 17.62 12.74 -7.26
C ARG A 447 16.97 13.81 -8.13
N GLY A 448 16.39 14.82 -7.47
CA GLY A 448 16.14 16.11 -8.10
C GLY A 448 17.45 16.60 -8.74
N VAL A 449 17.31 17.14 -9.94
CA VAL A 449 18.39 17.71 -10.76
C VAL A 449 19.26 18.61 -9.87
N SER A 450 20.46 18.12 -9.54
CA SER A 450 21.46 18.93 -8.84
C SER A 450 22.01 19.94 -9.84
N ARG A 451 21.67 21.20 -9.61
CA ARG A 451 22.31 22.34 -10.22
C ARG A 451 23.80 22.26 -9.90
N ALA A 452 24.63 22.30 -10.94
CA ALA A 452 26.08 22.22 -10.85
C ALA A 452 26.65 23.23 -9.85
N THR A 453 27.33 22.73 -8.83
CA THR A 453 28.35 23.49 -8.11
C THR A 453 29.59 22.62 -7.98
N THR A 454 30.60 23.06 -8.71
CA THR A 454 32.01 22.65 -8.68
C THR A 454 32.57 22.59 -7.25
N GLY A 455 33.36 21.55 -6.94
CA GLY A 455 34.11 21.49 -5.68
C GLY A 455 34.86 20.17 -5.49
N SER A 456 36.08 20.13 -6.05
CA SER A 456 37.26 19.32 -5.69
C SER A 456 37.11 18.06 -4.83
N VAL A 457 37.55 16.95 -5.45
CA VAL A 457 38.01 15.68 -4.89
C VAL A 457 39.16 15.89 -3.88
N GLN A 458 39.14 15.17 -2.75
CA GLN A 458 40.34 14.56 -2.17
C GLN A 458 40.02 13.40 -1.22
N VAL A 459 40.51 12.22 -1.66
CA VAL A 459 40.82 10.91 -1.02
C VAL A 459 39.79 10.24 -0.12
#